data_AF-A0A4Q3CE81-F1
#
_entry.id   AF-A0A4Q3CE81-F1
#
_cell.length_a   1.000
_cell.length_b   1.000
_cell.length_c   1.000
_cell.angle_alpha   90.00
_cell.angle_beta   90.00
_cell.angle_gamma   90.00
#
_symmetry.space_group_name_H-M   'P 1'
#
loop_
_entity.id
_entity.type
_entity.pdbx_description
1 polymer ?
#
loop_
_entity_poly.entity_id
_entity_poly.type
_entity_poly.pdbx_seq_one_letter_code
_entity_poly.pdbx_strand_id
1 'polypeptide(L)'
;MNSYTRSISRRRPIILNANGKHFSAGHDLSPDAAPEYEAFDLFSNVPAEGLLKLYRWEAKYYLGLCRKWRDLPKPTIAAVQGACIGAGLMLAWPCDLI
;
A
#
# COMPACT_ATOMS: atom_id res chain seq x y z
N MET A 1 11.84 -3.35 8.61
CA MET A 1 12.68 -3.37 7.38
C MET A 1 12.27 -4.57 6.53
N ASN A 2 11.40 -4.37 5.54
CA ASN A 2 10.92 -5.44 4.67
C ASN A 2 11.69 -5.40 3.35
N SER A 3 12.67 -6.28 3.21
CA SER A 3 13.42 -6.47 1.97
C SER A 3 12.63 -7.38 1.02
N TYR A 4 12.05 -6.79 -0.02
CA TYR A 4 11.43 -7.54 -1.12
C TYR A 4 12.51 -7.93 -2.15
N THR A 5 12.68 -9.22 -2.41
CA THR A 5 13.59 -9.69 -3.47
C THR A 5 12.92 -9.59 -4.83
N ARG A 6 13.45 -8.73 -5.71
CA ARG A 6 12.91 -8.51 -7.07
C ARG A 6 13.75 -9.26 -8.11
N SER A 7 13.18 -10.30 -8.72
CA SER A 7 13.74 -10.92 -9.93
C SER A 7 13.13 -10.28 -11.18
N ILE A 8 13.92 -9.53 -11.96
CA ILE A 8 13.42 -8.83 -13.16
C ILE A 8 13.76 -9.65 -14.40
N SER A 9 12.80 -10.44 -14.90
CA SER A 9 12.82 -10.97 -16.27
C SER A 9 11.56 -10.54 -17.02
N ARG A 10 11.63 -10.43 -18.36
CA ARG A 10 10.53 -9.93 -19.20
C ARG A 10 9.27 -10.82 -19.17
N ARG A 11 9.41 -12.13 -18.91
CA ARG A 11 8.33 -13.13 -19.00
C ARG A 11 7.83 -13.67 -17.65
N ARG A 12 8.43 -13.25 -16.53
CA ARG A 12 8.08 -13.80 -15.21
C ARG A 12 7.09 -12.90 -14.48
N PRO A 13 6.14 -13.50 -13.73
CA PRO A 13 5.26 -12.75 -12.85
C PRO A 13 6.07 -12.05 -11.76
N ILE A 14 5.50 -10.99 -11.20
CA ILE A 14 5.98 -10.34 -9.99
C ILE A 14 5.38 -11.11 -8.82
N ILE A 15 6.21 -11.72 -7.99
CA ILE A 15 5.77 -12.42 -6.78
C ILE A 15 6.06 -11.52 -5.58
N LEU A 16 5.01 -11.19 -4.85
CA LEU A 16 5.07 -10.50 -3.58
C LEU A 16 5.00 -11.55 -2.47
N ASN A 17 6.06 -11.64 -1.68
CA ASN A 17 6.13 -12.53 -0.52
C ASN A 17 6.67 -11.75 0.69
N ALA A 18 6.25 -12.15 1.88
CA ALA A 18 6.68 -11.57 3.13
C ALA A 18 7.68 -12.48 3.87
N ASN A 19 8.52 -11.87 4.70
CA ASN A 19 9.39 -12.61 5.60
C ASN A 19 8.64 -12.95 6.91
N GLY A 20 8.88 -14.14 7.45
CA GLY A 20 8.32 -14.58 8.72
C GLY A 20 6.94 -15.21 8.63
N LYS A 21 6.25 -15.25 9.79
CA LYS A 21 5.00 -16.02 10.00
C LYS A 21 3.75 -15.38 9.41
N HIS A 22 3.79 -14.08 9.14
CA HIS A 22 2.64 -13.29 8.70
C HIS A 22 3.02 -12.43 7.52
N PHE A 23 2.07 -12.19 6.62
CA PHE A 23 2.26 -11.41 5.42
C PHE A 23 2.42 -9.92 5.71
N SER A 24 1.51 -9.34 6.49
CA SER A 24 1.57 -7.94 6.91
C SER A 24 0.66 -7.66 8.10
N ALA A 25 1.19 -6.91 9.07
CA ALA A 25 0.43 -6.38 10.20
C ALA A 25 -0.39 -5.12 9.84
N GLY A 26 -0.20 -4.54 8.65
CA GLY A 26 -0.92 -3.35 8.19
C GLY A 26 -0.13 -2.05 8.34
N HIS A 27 -0.85 -0.94 8.58
CA HIS A 27 -0.23 0.36 8.77
C HIS A 27 0.64 0.36 10.02
N ASP A 28 1.82 0.95 9.92
CA ASP A 28 2.66 1.21 11.07
C ASP A 28 2.04 2.36 11.88
N LEU A 29 1.70 2.06 13.14
CA LEU A 29 1.06 3.00 14.07
C LEU A 29 2.10 3.70 14.97
N SER A 30 3.38 3.44 14.77
CA SER A 30 4.43 4.13 15.53
C SER A 30 4.45 5.62 15.17
N PRO A 31 4.79 6.50 16.12
CA PRO A 31 4.87 7.94 15.87
C PRO A 31 5.82 8.31 14.71
N ASP A 32 6.87 7.52 14.52
CA ASP A 32 7.89 7.73 13.49
C ASP A 32 7.42 7.33 12.08
N ALA A 33 6.31 6.59 11.98
CA ALA A 33 5.77 6.15 10.69
C ALA A 33 4.96 7.22 9.99
N ALA A 34 4.47 8.24 10.72
CA ALA A 34 3.78 9.37 10.12
C ALA A 34 4.82 10.31 9.49
N PRO A 35 4.70 10.67 8.19
CA PRO A 35 5.53 11.72 7.64
C PRO A 35 5.30 13.00 8.43
N GLU A 36 6.37 13.55 9.02
CA GLU A 36 6.40 14.68 9.97
C GLU A 36 5.57 15.91 9.55
N TYR A 37 5.24 16.05 8.26
CA TYR A 37 4.70 17.27 7.67
C TYR A 37 3.22 17.18 7.24
N GLU A 38 2.58 16.00 7.20
CA GLU A 38 1.25 15.90 6.54
C GLU A 38 0.05 15.94 7.50
N ALA A 39 0.13 15.41 8.72
CA ALA A 39 -1.06 15.26 9.57
C ALA A 39 -1.71 16.60 9.98
N PHE A 40 -0.92 17.62 10.27
CA PHE A 40 -1.42 18.96 10.65
C PHE A 40 -2.04 19.73 9.48
N ASP A 41 -1.69 19.38 8.24
CA ASP A 41 -2.11 20.13 7.06
C ASP A 41 -3.38 19.54 6.40
N LEU A 42 -3.73 18.28 6.66
CA LEU A 42 -4.88 17.63 5.99
C LEU A 42 -6.24 18.22 6.38
N PHE A 43 -6.34 18.80 7.57
CA PHE A 43 -7.58 19.40 8.10
C PHE A 43 -7.53 20.93 8.16
N SER A 44 -6.48 21.57 7.65
CA SER A 44 -6.25 23.01 7.82
C SER A 44 -7.28 23.90 7.13
N ASN A 45 -8.02 23.40 6.13
CA ASN A 45 -8.97 24.18 5.33
C ASN A 45 -10.41 23.59 5.29
N VAL A 46 -10.81 22.87 6.34
CA VAL A 46 -12.15 22.24 6.41
C VAL A 46 -13.30 23.24 6.24
N PRO A 47 -13.27 24.47 6.79
CA PRO A 47 -14.38 25.41 6.61
C PRO A 47 -14.64 25.82 5.15
N ALA A 48 -13.61 25.87 4.31
CA ALA A 48 -13.75 26.31 2.91
C ALA A 48 -13.88 25.15 1.91
N GLU A 49 -13.18 24.04 2.13
CA GLU A 49 -13.11 22.91 1.18
C GLU A 49 -13.66 21.59 1.73
N GLY A 50 -14.16 21.58 2.97
CA GLY A 50 -14.58 20.37 3.65
C GLY A 50 -13.43 19.36 3.75
N LEU A 51 -13.74 18.07 3.55
CA LEU A 51 -12.76 16.99 3.58
C LEU A 51 -12.08 16.73 2.23
N LEU A 52 -12.21 17.64 1.25
CA LEU A 52 -11.68 17.42 -0.09
C LEU A 52 -10.16 17.23 -0.10
N LYS A 53 -9.43 17.92 0.78
CA LYS A 53 -7.98 17.77 0.93
C LYS A 53 -7.59 16.38 1.43
N LEU A 54 -8.26 15.90 2.50
CA LEU A 54 -8.10 14.54 3.00
C LEU A 54 -8.45 13.51 1.90
N TYR A 55 -9.58 13.69 1.23
CA TYR A 55 -10.01 12.80 0.14
C TYR A 55 -8.97 12.73 -0.98
N ARG A 56 -8.43 13.87 -1.45
CA ARG A 56 -7.39 13.90 -2.49
C ARG A 56 -6.11 13.20 -2.03
N TRP A 57 -5.75 13.37 -0.77
CA TRP A 57 -4.60 12.71 -0.17
C TRP A 57 -4.80 11.18 -0.14
N GLU A 58 -5.91 10.69 0.43
CA GLU A 58 -6.23 9.26 0.47
C GLU A 58 -6.36 8.67 -0.93
N ALA A 59 -7.01 9.38 -1.85
CA ALA A 59 -7.15 8.95 -3.24
C ALA A 59 -5.79 8.81 -3.94
N LYS A 60 -4.84 9.69 -3.65
CA LYS A 60 -3.48 9.63 -4.21
C LYS A 60 -2.66 8.49 -3.60
N TYR A 61 -2.64 8.37 -2.28
CA TYR A 61 -1.71 7.48 -1.58
C TYR A 61 -2.25 6.07 -1.37
N TYR A 62 -3.55 5.90 -1.17
CA TYR A 62 -4.17 4.59 -0.96
C TYR A 62 -4.71 4.03 -2.26
N LEU A 63 -5.74 4.67 -2.83
CA LEU A 63 -6.34 4.20 -4.07
C LEU A 63 -5.36 4.24 -5.25
N GLY A 64 -4.59 5.32 -5.37
CA GLY A 64 -3.59 5.49 -6.41
C GLY A 64 -2.47 4.45 -6.34
N LEU A 65 -2.06 4.05 -5.13
CA LEU A 65 -1.09 2.97 -4.96
C LEU A 65 -1.68 1.62 -5.37
N CYS A 66 -2.91 1.31 -4.94
CA CYS A 66 -3.60 0.09 -5.34
C CYS A 66 -3.74 -0.01 -6.87
N ARG A 67 -4.14 1.08 -7.52
CA ARG A 67 -4.27 1.15 -8.99
C ARG A 67 -2.95 0.91 -9.69
N LYS A 68 -1.87 1.55 -9.23
CA LYS A 68 -0.53 1.34 -9.80
C LYS A 68 -0.07 -0.12 -9.73
N TRP A 69 -0.43 -0.85 -8.67
CA TRP A 69 -0.14 -2.28 -8.55
C TRP A 69 -1.00 -3.13 -9.49
N ARG A 70 -2.30 -2.84 -9.58
CA ARG A 70 -3.23 -3.52 -10.49
C ARG A 70 -2.85 -3.32 -11.96
N ASP A 71 -2.41 -2.12 -12.31
CA ASP A 71 -2.16 -1.71 -13.69
C ASP A 71 -0.72 -2.04 -14.14
N LEU A 72 0.02 -2.86 -13.38
CA LEU A 72 1.35 -3.29 -13.80
C LEU A 72 1.28 -4.13 -15.09
N PRO A 73 2.22 -3.95 -16.03
CA PRO A 73 2.20 -4.68 -17.30
C PRO A 73 2.62 -6.16 -17.17
N LYS A 74 2.81 -6.67 -15.95
CA LYS A 74 3.20 -8.05 -15.67
C LYS A 74 2.21 -8.65 -14.67
N PRO A 75 1.84 -9.94 -14.84
CA PRO A 75 1.04 -10.63 -13.84
C PRO A 75 1.70 -10.55 -12.46
N THR A 76 0.89 -10.38 -11.42
CA THR A 76 1.27 -10.18 -10.04
C THR A 76 0.65 -11.27 -9.17
N ILE A 77 1.43 -11.83 -8.25
CA ILE A 77 1.02 -12.91 -7.36
C ILE A 77 1.36 -12.49 -5.93
N ALA A 78 0.39 -12.44 -5.03
CA ALA A 78 0.60 -12.19 -3.61
C ALA A 78 0.61 -13.51 -2.84
N ALA A 79 1.79 -14.02 -2.48
CA ALA A 79 1.92 -15.22 -1.66
C ALA A 79 1.63 -14.88 -0.18
N VAL A 80 0.36 -14.94 0.23
CA VAL A 80 -0.09 -14.52 1.56
C VAL A 80 -0.04 -15.67 2.56
N GLN A 81 0.80 -15.54 3.59
CA GLN A 81 0.83 -16.42 4.76
C GLN A 81 0.35 -15.70 6.03
N GLY A 82 -0.33 -16.40 6.94
CA GLY A 82 -0.73 -15.84 8.23
C GLY A 82 -1.57 -14.56 8.11
N ALA A 83 -1.31 -13.57 8.98
CA ALA A 83 -2.08 -12.33 8.99
C ALA A 83 -1.74 -11.40 7.82
N CYS A 84 -2.78 -10.84 7.19
CA CYS A 84 -2.72 -9.79 6.18
C CYS A 84 -3.81 -8.75 6.49
N ILE A 85 -3.42 -7.61 7.04
CA ILE A 85 -4.35 -6.63 7.65
C ILE A 85 -4.13 -5.25 7.03
N GLY A 86 -5.20 -4.45 6.88
CA GLY A 86 -5.13 -3.02 6.52
C GLY A 86 -4.29 -2.74 5.27
N ALA A 87 -3.17 -2.02 5.42
CA ALA A 87 -2.24 -1.73 4.32
C ALA A 87 -1.72 -2.98 3.60
N GLY A 88 -1.67 -4.15 4.26
CA GLY A 88 -1.35 -5.43 3.62
C GLY A 88 -2.40 -5.83 2.58
N LEU A 89 -3.68 -5.67 2.89
CA LEU A 89 -4.79 -5.97 1.98
C LEU A 89 -4.84 -5.00 0.81
N MET A 90 -4.49 -3.73 1.05
CA MET A 90 -4.34 -2.73 -0.01
C MET A 90 -3.30 -3.14 -1.06
N LEU A 91 -2.30 -3.93 -0.68
CA LEU A 91 -1.28 -4.43 -1.59
C LEU A 91 -1.63 -5.80 -2.20
N ALA A 92 -2.30 -6.68 -1.45
CA ALA A 92 -2.66 -8.02 -1.90
C ALA A 92 -3.88 -8.03 -2.86
N TRP A 93 -4.95 -7.29 -2.55
CA TRP A 93 -6.17 -7.28 -3.37
C TRP A 93 -6.03 -6.75 -4.80
N PRO A 94 -5.07 -5.86 -5.11
CA PRO A 94 -4.80 -5.49 -6.49
C PRO A 94 -4.09 -6.56 -7.31
N CYS A 95 -3.50 -7.59 -6.70
CA CYS A 95 -2.78 -8.63 -7.43
C CYS A 95 -3.73 -9.53 -8.25
N ASP A 96 -3.22 -10.07 -9.35
CA ASP A 96 -3.98 -10.96 -10.24
C ASP A 96 -4.31 -12.29 -9.58
N LEU A 97 -3.40 -12.79 -8.73
CA LEU A 97 -3.57 -14.00 -7.94
C LEU A 97 -3.10 -13.73 -6.49
N ILE A 98 -3.80 -14.35 -5.52
CA ILE A 98 -3.49 -14.33 -4.09
C ILE A 98 -3.40 -15.78 -3.61
#